data_AF-A0A7V9LX45-F1
#
_entry.id   AF-A0A7V9LX45-F1
#
_cell.length_a   1.000
_cell.length_b   1.000
_cell.length_c   1.000
_cell.angle_alpha   90.00
_cell.angle_beta   90.00
_cell.angle_gamma   90.00
#
_symmetry.space_group_name_H-M   'P 1'
#
loop_
_entity.id
_entity.type
_entity.pdbx_description
1 polymer ?
#
loop_
_entity_poly.entity_id
_entity_poly.type
_entity_poly.pdbx_seq_one_letter_code
_entity_poly.pdbx_strand_id
1 'polypeptide(L)'
;MPAISADGRYVAFGSFDSQLVPGDTNGIFDVFVRDRLLDVTTRVNVTSAGKQAAGGDSFNPALSADGQQVAFDSIATNLVAGDTNTCAFVSGPSFTVPGQCPDIYLHRS
;
A
#
# COMPACT_ATOMS: atom_id res chain seq x y z
N MET A 1 -7.06 8.12 4.04
CA MET A 1 -8.43 7.90 4.60
C MET A 1 -8.74 6.41 4.55
N PRO A 2 -9.54 5.87 5.49
CA PRO A 2 -10.02 4.48 5.40
C PRO A 2 -11.16 4.33 4.38
N ALA A 3 -11.35 3.12 3.87
CA ALA A 3 -12.42 2.73 2.92
C ALA A 3 -13.12 1.45 3.39
N ILE A 4 -14.38 1.26 2.97
CA ILE A 4 -15.21 0.11 3.36
C ILE A 4 -15.94 -0.46 2.13
N SER A 5 -16.07 -1.80 2.06
CA SER A 5 -16.83 -2.48 1.01
C SER A 5 -18.33 -2.18 1.13
N ALA A 6 -19.10 -2.40 0.07
CA ALA A 6 -20.52 -2.06 0.02
C ALA A 6 -21.36 -2.87 1.03
N ASP A 7 -20.97 -4.11 1.29
CA ASP A 7 -21.57 -4.97 2.32
C ASP A 7 -21.04 -4.70 3.74
N GLY A 8 -20.05 -3.81 3.87
CA GLY A 8 -19.41 -3.49 5.14
C GLY A 8 -18.47 -4.57 5.67
N ARG A 9 -18.20 -5.66 4.95
CA ARG A 9 -17.38 -6.78 5.43
C ARG A 9 -15.90 -6.43 5.50
N TYR A 10 -15.37 -5.72 4.51
CA TYR A 10 -13.95 -5.41 4.40
C TYR A 10 -13.70 -3.93 4.69
N VAL A 11 -12.69 -3.63 5.49
CA VAL A 11 -12.24 -2.26 5.79
C VAL A 11 -10.78 -2.12 5.43
N ALA A 12 -10.46 -1.22 4.50
CA ALA A 12 -9.09 -0.88 4.13
C ALA A 12 -8.63 0.39 4.85
N PHE A 13 -7.42 0.38 5.43
CA PHE A 13 -6.89 1.49 6.22
C PHE A 13 -5.35 1.47 6.21
N GLY A 14 -4.73 2.61 6.54
CA GLY A 14 -3.29 2.71 6.71
C GLY A 14 -2.89 2.80 8.18
N SER A 15 -1.72 2.27 8.55
CA SER A 15 -1.20 2.33 9.92
C SER A 15 0.34 2.23 9.99
N PHE A 16 0.92 2.77 11.06
CA PHE A 16 2.33 2.53 11.47
C PHE A 16 2.47 1.39 12.49
N ASP A 17 1.35 0.79 12.91
CA ASP A 17 1.33 -0.20 13.99
C ASP A 17 1.84 -1.57 13.50
N SER A 18 3.03 -1.93 13.95
CA SER A 18 3.69 -3.20 13.64
C SER A 18 3.06 -4.43 14.31
N GLN A 19 2.04 -4.23 15.15
CA GLN A 19 1.36 -5.32 15.87
C GLN A 19 0.10 -5.81 15.16
N LEU A 20 -0.31 -5.18 14.06
CA LEU A 20 -1.53 -5.54 13.32
C LEU A 20 -1.43 -6.88 12.58
N VAL A 21 -0.22 -7.24 12.14
CA VAL A 21 0.05 -8.53 11.49
C VAL A 21 1.41 -9.07 11.96
N PRO A 22 1.54 -10.39 12.18
CA PRO A 22 2.84 -10.98 12.49
C PRO A 22 3.86 -10.74 11.37
N GLY A 23 5.09 -10.38 11.74
CA GLY A 23 6.18 -10.18 10.78
C GLY A 23 6.16 -8.83 10.07
N ASP A 24 5.39 -7.86 10.56
CA ASP A 24 5.58 -6.46 10.20
C ASP A 24 6.83 -5.90 10.91
N THR A 25 7.86 -5.61 10.12
CA THR A 25 9.19 -5.22 10.63
C THR A 25 9.83 -4.07 9.84
N ASN A 26 9.13 -3.51 8.87
CA ASN A 26 9.68 -2.49 7.97
C ASN A 26 9.65 -1.07 8.58
N GLY A 27 8.79 -0.82 9.58
CA GLY A 27 8.71 0.45 10.29
C GLY A 27 8.21 1.60 9.42
N ILE A 28 7.39 1.32 8.41
CA ILE A 28 6.82 2.31 7.48
C ILE A 28 5.28 2.34 7.60
N PHE A 29 4.65 3.32 6.97
CA PHE A 29 3.19 3.39 6.89
C PHE A 29 2.71 2.35 5.88
N ASP A 30 2.04 1.30 6.38
CA ASP A 30 1.55 0.19 5.59
C ASP A 30 0.03 0.31 5.37
N VAL A 31 -0.46 -0.36 4.32
CA VAL A 31 -1.88 -0.49 4.03
C VAL A 31 -2.35 -1.88 4.43
N PHE A 32 -3.49 -1.92 5.12
CA PHE A 32 -4.10 -3.14 5.64
C PHE A 32 -5.56 -3.26 5.20
N VAL A 33 -6.05 -4.50 5.14
CA VAL A 33 -7.47 -4.83 5.06
C VAL A 33 -7.88 -5.67 6.27
N ARG A 34 -8.98 -5.30 6.91
CA ARG A 34 -9.65 -6.08 7.95
C ARG A 34 -10.88 -6.77 7.35
N ASP A 35 -10.90 -8.10 7.35
CA ASP A 35 -12.13 -8.88 7.19
C ASP A 35 -12.85 -8.93 8.54
N ARG A 36 -14.00 -8.27 8.62
CA ARG A 36 -14.79 -8.17 9.85
C ARG A 36 -15.58 -9.44 10.18
N LEU A 37 -15.79 -10.32 9.19
CA LEU A 37 -16.47 -11.60 9.40
C LEU A 37 -15.50 -12.63 9.98
N LEU A 38 -14.27 -12.67 9.46
CA LEU A 38 -13.25 -13.63 9.88
C LEU A 38 -12.35 -13.12 11.02
N ASP A 39 -12.43 -11.82 11.32
CA ASP A 39 -11.59 -11.13 12.31
C ASP A 39 -10.09 -11.17 11.96
N VAL A 40 -9.78 -11.15 10.67
CA VAL A 40 -8.42 -11.24 10.13
C VAL A 40 -7.97 -9.91 9.55
N THR A 41 -6.74 -9.51 9.86
CA THR A 41 -6.06 -8.36 9.23
C THR A 41 -4.97 -8.85 8.29
N THR A 42 -4.90 -8.27 7.10
CA THR A 42 -3.89 -8.59 6.08
C THR A 42 -3.22 -7.32 5.60
N ARG A 43 -1.89 -7.32 5.51
CA ARG A 43 -1.12 -6.25 4.86
C ARG A 43 -1.15 -6.44 3.34
N VAL A 44 -1.46 -5.38 2.60
CA VAL A 44 -1.68 -5.47 1.13
C VAL A 44 -0.54 -4.92 0.30
N ASN A 45 0.27 -4.01 0.83
CA ASN A 45 1.46 -3.47 0.16
C ASN A 45 2.63 -4.46 0.29
N VAL A 46 2.48 -5.61 -0.36
CA VAL A 46 3.46 -6.69 -0.46
C VAL A 46 3.77 -6.99 -1.92
N THR A 47 4.98 -7.47 -2.17
CA THR A 47 5.38 -8.05 -3.47
C THR A 47 4.56 -9.29 -3.81
N SER A 48 4.62 -9.74 -5.07
CA SER A 48 4.02 -11.02 -5.50
C SER A 48 4.56 -12.25 -4.76
N ALA A 49 5.73 -12.15 -4.12
CA ALA A 49 6.32 -13.18 -3.28
C ALA A 49 5.97 -13.01 -1.77
N GLY A 50 5.07 -12.08 -1.43
CA GLY A 50 4.63 -11.82 -0.05
C GLY A 50 5.61 -11.01 0.80
N LYS A 51 6.71 -10.51 0.23
CA LYS A 51 7.62 -9.60 0.95
C LYS A 51 6.99 -8.22 1.14
N GLN A 52 7.17 -7.64 2.32
CA GLN A 52 6.71 -6.28 2.62
C GLN A 52 7.32 -5.21 1.71
N ALA A 53 6.57 -4.13 1.51
CA ALA A 53 7.08 -2.88 0.97
C ALA A 53 8.33 -2.41 1.74
N ALA A 54 9.27 -1.83 1.01
CA ALA A 54 10.51 -1.27 1.51
C ALA A 54 10.87 -0.01 0.74
N GLY A 55 11.62 0.89 1.39
CA GLY A 55 12.11 2.11 0.77
C GLY A 55 11.09 3.24 0.68
N GLY A 56 9.86 3.05 1.18
CA GLY A 56 8.86 4.11 1.22
C GLY A 56 7.48 3.65 1.71
N ASP A 57 6.70 4.62 2.17
CA ASP A 57 5.34 4.45 2.69
C ASP A 57 4.28 4.17 1.60
N SER A 58 3.12 3.65 2.02
CA SER A 58 1.94 3.42 1.17
C SER A 58 0.69 4.06 1.76
N PHE A 59 -0.11 4.78 0.96
CA PHE A 59 -1.19 5.65 1.42
C PHE A 59 -2.50 5.44 0.65
N ASN A 60 -3.55 6.13 1.11
CA ASN A 60 -4.81 6.33 0.40
C ASN A 60 -5.45 5.05 -0.15
N PRO A 61 -5.74 4.03 0.69
CA PRO A 61 -6.43 2.86 0.21
C PRO A 61 -7.81 3.21 -0.36
N ALA A 62 -8.11 2.66 -1.53
CA ALA A 62 -9.43 2.55 -2.11
C ALA A 62 -9.80 1.07 -2.22
N LEU A 63 -11.03 0.73 -1.86
CA LEU A 63 -11.52 -0.65 -1.80
C LEU A 63 -12.68 -0.82 -2.79
N SER A 64 -12.68 -1.90 -3.57
CA SER A 64 -13.79 -2.23 -4.46
C SER A 64 -15.06 -2.53 -3.68
N ALA A 65 -16.21 -2.32 -4.32
CA ALA A 65 -17.51 -2.53 -3.68
C ALA A 65 -17.71 -3.97 -3.17
N ASP A 66 -17.15 -4.96 -3.87
CA ASP A 66 -17.16 -6.38 -3.50
C ASP A 66 -16.04 -6.78 -2.53
N GLY A 67 -15.15 -5.84 -2.18
CA GLY A 67 -14.03 -6.08 -1.27
C GLY A 67 -12.84 -6.85 -1.86
N GLN A 68 -12.88 -7.23 -3.14
CA GLN A 68 -11.90 -8.12 -3.77
C GLN A 68 -10.62 -7.42 -4.27
N GLN A 69 -10.63 -6.08 -4.31
CA GLN A 69 -9.52 -5.30 -4.85
C GLN A 69 -9.22 -4.08 -3.98
N VAL A 70 -7.94 -3.83 -3.75
CA VAL A 70 -7.45 -2.63 -3.06
C VAL A 70 -6.50 -1.89 -3.96
N ALA A 71 -6.80 -0.63 -4.27
CA ALA A 71 -5.86 0.30 -4.88
C ALA A 71 -5.21 1.16 -3.80
N PHE A 72 -3.93 1.50 -3.95
CA PHE A 72 -3.22 2.38 -3.03
C PHE A 72 -2.05 3.08 -3.71
N ASP A 73 -1.68 4.24 -3.16
CA ASP A 73 -0.50 5.00 -3.57
C ASP A 73 0.72 4.44 -2.84
N SER A 74 1.87 4.28 -3.50
CA SER A 74 3.09 3.87 -2.82
C SER A 74 4.34 4.46 -3.42
N ILE A 75 5.29 4.80 -2.55
CA ILE A 75 6.66 5.18 -2.91
C ILE A 75 7.68 4.06 -2.62
N ALA A 76 7.20 2.86 -2.29
CA ALA A 76 8.04 1.71 -2.01
C ALA A 76 8.73 1.21 -3.27
N THR A 77 10.05 1.06 -3.24
CA THR A 77 10.89 0.77 -4.43
C THR A 77 10.98 -0.70 -4.80
N ASN A 78 10.15 -1.55 -4.19
CA ASN A 78 10.31 -3.01 -4.28
C ASN A 78 9.00 -3.77 -4.53
N LEU A 79 7.87 -3.09 -4.69
CA LEU A 79 6.57 -3.75 -4.87
C LEU A 79 6.49 -4.51 -6.19
N VAL A 80 7.13 -3.99 -7.24
CA VAL A 80 7.27 -4.63 -8.55
C VAL A 80 8.73 -4.60 -8.99
N ALA A 81 9.18 -5.65 -9.70
CA ALA A 81 10.54 -5.72 -10.19
C ALA A 81 10.82 -4.59 -11.20
N GLY A 82 11.90 -3.84 -10.98
CA GLY A 82 12.26 -2.70 -11.84
C GLY A 82 11.46 -1.43 -11.56
N ASP A 83 10.62 -1.43 -10.52
CA ASP A 83 10.13 -0.17 -9.97
C ASP A 83 11.32 0.65 -9.44
N THR A 84 11.44 1.88 -9.93
CA THR A 84 12.49 2.82 -9.52
C THR A 84 11.91 4.07 -8.88
N ASN A 85 10.58 4.22 -8.79
CA ASN A 85 9.88 5.43 -8.35
C ASN A 85 10.53 6.75 -8.82
N THR A 86 11.07 6.77 -10.05
CA THR A 86 11.74 7.95 -10.62
C THR A 86 10.80 8.71 -11.53
N CYS A 87 10.30 9.84 -11.05
CA CYS A 87 9.68 10.84 -11.90
C CYS A 87 10.73 11.85 -12.38
N ALA A 88 10.92 11.94 -13.68
CA ALA A 88 11.56 13.10 -14.27
C ALA A 88 10.56 14.27 -14.26
N PHE A 89 10.72 15.22 -13.34
CA PHE A 89 10.06 16.51 -13.49
C PHE A 89 10.67 17.23 -14.70
N VAL A 90 9.95 17.28 -15.83
CA VAL A 90 10.28 18.17 -16.95
C VAL A 90 9.73 19.58 -16.68
N SER A 91 10.32 20.30 -15.73
CA SER A 91 10.38 21.77 -15.75
C SER A 91 11.35 22.33 -14.69
N GLY A 92 12.47 22.90 -15.14
CA GLY A 92 13.41 23.66 -14.28
C GLY A 92 14.69 22.90 -13.88
N PRO A 93 15.71 23.61 -13.34
CA PRO A 93 17.04 23.05 -13.11
C PRO A 93 16.93 21.86 -12.16
N SER A 94 17.48 20.74 -12.62
CA SER A 94 17.25 19.39 -12.15
C SER A 94 17.47 19.21 -10.65
N PHE A 95 16.37 19.18 -9.89
CA PHE A 95 16.33 18.55 -8.58
C PHE A 95 15.73 17.15 -8.77
N THR A 96 16.58 16.13 -8.86
CA THR A 96 16.15 14.76 -8.59
C THR A 96 15.91 14.66 -7.09
N VAL A 97 14.66 14.81 -6.65
CA VAL A 97 14.25 14.40 -5.30
C VAL A 97 13.85 12.93 -5.41
N PRO A 98 14.59 11.98 -4.80
CA PRO A 98 14.12 10.61 -4.69
C PRO A 98 12.75 10.59 -3.99
N GLY A 99 11.74 9.96 -4.60
CA GLY A 99 10.47 9.66 -3.92
C GLY A 99 9.29 10.65 -4.07
N GLN A 100 9.21 11.46 -5.14
CA GLN A 100 8.09 12.41 -5.32
C GLN A 100 6.94 11.96 -6.25
N CYS A 101 6.98 10.75 -6.79
CA CYS A 101 5.82 10.19 -7.50
C CYS A 101 5.44 8.86 -6.88
N PRO A 102 4.30 8.79 -6.14
CA PRO A 102 3.74 7.50 -5.79
C PRO A 102 3.21 6.82 -7.06
N ASP A 103 3.53 5.53 -7.20
CA ASP A 103 2.85 4.65 -8.14
C ASP A 103 1.51 4.19 -7.55
N ILE A 104 0.52 3.95 -8.42
CA ILE A 104 -0.75 3.34 -8.01
C ILE A 104 -0.64 1.83 -8.18
N TYR A 105 -0.80 1.11 -7.07
CA TYR A 105 -0.75 -0.34 -7.03
C TYR A 105 -2.15 -0.93 -6.82
N LEU A 106 -2.39 -2.11 -7.40
CA LEU A 106 -3.61 -2.89 -7.21
C LEU A 106 -3.29 -4.23 -6.57
N HIS A 107 -3.81 -4.45 -5.37
CA HIS A 107 -3.78 -5.73 -4.67
C HIS A 107 -5.10 -6.49 -4.85
N ARG A 108 -5.01 -7.81 -5.00
CA ARG A 108 -6.17 -8.72 -5.00
C ARG A 108 -6.16 -9.49 -3.69
N SER A 109 -7.17 -9.24 -2.86
CA SER A 109 -7.38 -9.90 -1.56
C SER A 109 -7.76 -11.37 -1.71
#